data_AF-A0A7I0J6T0-F1
#
_entry.id   AF-A0A7I0J6T0-F1
#
_cell.length_a   1.000
_cell.length_b   1.000
_cell.length_c   1.000
_cell.angle_alpha   90.00
_cell.angle_beta   90.00
_cell.angle_gamma   90.00
#
_symmetry.space_group_name_H-M   'P 1'
#
loop_
_entity.id
_entity.type
_entity.pdbx_description
1 polymer ?
#
loop_
_entity_poly.entity_id
_entity_poly.type
_entity_poly.pdbx_seq_one_letter_code
_entity_poly.pdbx_strand_id
1 'polypeptide(L)' 'MFRDRQEAGQKLGASLDLLQPKDPIVLALPRGGIPVAAEVAKALKAPLDLVIVRKVGAPGNPELAVAAIVDGDPPD' A
#
# COMPACT_ATOMS: atom_id res chain seq x y z
N MET A 1 -1.99 -6.04 -19.62
CA MET A 1 -2.39 -4.69 -19.12
C MET A 1 -3.74 -4.83 -18.43
N PHE A 2 -3.96 -4.16 -17.30
CA PHE A 2 -5.25 -4.18 -16.58
C PHE A 2 -6.16 -3.06 -17.10
N ARG A 3 -7.48 -3.24 -17.04
CA ARG A 3 -8.46 -2.21 -17.46
C ARG A 3 -8.52 -1.06 -16.47
N ASP A 4 -8.47 -1.37 -15.18
CA ASP A 4 -8.49 -0.40 -14.08
C ASP A 4 -7.76 -0.95 -12.84
N ARG A 5 -7.77 -0.16 -11.77
CA ARG A 5 -7.15 -0.53 -10.48
C ARG A 5 -7.90 -1.64 -9.75
N GLN A 6 -9.20 -1.78 -9.97
CA GLN A 6 -10.00 -2.83 -9.32
C GLN A 6 -9.64 -4.18 -9.92
N GLU A 7 -9.56 -4.28 -11.25
CA GLU A 7 -9.10 -5.51 -11.92
C GLU A 7 -7.68 -5.88 -11.51
N ALA A 8 -6.79 -4.89 -11.40
CA ALA A 8 -5.43 -5.12 -10.92
C ALA A 8 -5.42 -5.67 -9.47
N GLY A 9 -6.22 -5.09 -8.59
CA GLY A 9 -6.36 -5.53 -7.19
C GLY A 9 -6.97 -6.92 -7.04
N GLN A 10 -7.98 -7.25 -7.85
CA GLN A 10 -8.59 -8.59 -7.87
C GLN A 10 -7.58 -9.67 -8.27
N LYS A 11 -6.81 -9.42 -9.35
CA LYS A 11 -5.77 -10.34 -9.81
C LYS A 11 -4.62 -10.47 -8.82
N LEU A 12 -4.23 -9.37 -8.18
CA LEU A 12 -3.22 -9.38 -7.13
C LEU A 12 -3.70 -10.15 -5.89
N GLY A 13 -4.90 -9.87 -5.38
CA GLY A 13 -5.49 -10.55 -4.23
C GLY A 13 -5.58 -12.05 -4.44
N ALA A 14 -6.06 -12.50 -5.61
CA ALA A 14 -6.12 -13.92 -5.95
C ALA A 14 -4.73 -14.59 -5.99
N SER A 15 -3.70 -13.86 -6.44
CA SER A 15 -2.32 -14.37 -6.46
C SER A 15 -1.71 -14.46 -5.07
N LEU A 16 -2.01 -13.50 -4.18
CA LEU A 16 -1.53 -13.46 -2.81
C LEU A 16 -2.21 -14.50 -1.91
N ASP A 17 -3.48 -14.83 -2.16
CA ASP A 17 -4.21 -15.86 -1.40
C ASP A 17 -3.54 -17.25 -1.52
N LEU A 18 -2.89 -17.52 -2.66
CA LEU A 18 -2.12 -18.75 -2.87
C LEU A 18 -0.92 -18.88 -1.92
N LEU A 19 -0.42 -17.78 -1.36
CA LEU A 19 0.65 -17.78 -0.38
C LEU A 19 0.16 -18.16 1.03
N GLN A 20 -1.16 -18.27 1.23
CA GLN A 20 -1.81 -18.57 2.51
C GLN A 20 -1.26 -17.70 3.67
N PRO A 21 -1.25 -16.37 3.52
CA PRO A 21 -0.72 -15.49 4.55
C PRO A 21 -1.53 -15.66 5.84
N LYS A 22 -0.83 -15.71 6.98
CA LYS A 22 -1.46 -15.76 8.31
C LYS A 22 -1.69 -14.34 8.79
N ASP A 23 -2.95 -14.02 9.09
CA ASP A 23 -3.40 -12.74 9.66
C ASP A 23 -2.77 -11.49 9.00
N PRO A 24 -2.84 -11.36 7.66
CA PRO A 24 -2.24 -10.22 6.97
C PRO A 24 -2.98 -8.92 7.31
N ILE A 25 -2.26 -7.80 7.24
CA ILE A 25 -2.81 -6.45 7.20
C ILE A 25 -2.48 -5.87 5.84
N VAL A 26 -3.45 -5.24 5.18
CA VAL A 26 -3.24 -4.55 3.91
C VAL A 26 -3.10 -3.06 4.19
N LEU A 27 -1.95 -2.47 3.82
CA LEU A 27 -1.70 -1.04 3.94
C LEU A 27 -1.71 -0.38 2.56
N ALA A 28 -2.60 0.57 2.35
CA ALA A 28 -2.72 1.29 1.09
C ALA A 28 -1.92 2.59 1.10
N LEU A 29 -1.12 2.81 0.05
CA LEU A 29 -0.49 4.10 -0.25
C LEU A 29 -1.45 4.97 -1.08
N PRO A 30 -1.91 6.13 -0.57
CA PRO A 30 -2.79 7.00 -1.32
C PRO A 30 -2.10 7.70 -2.50
N ARG A 31 -2.85 8.13 -3.51
CA ARG A 31 -4.30 7.95 -3.72
C ARG A 31 -4.61 6.69 -4.53
N GLY A 32 -3.73 6.37 -5.48
CA GLY A 32 -3.95 5.32 -6.47
C GLY A 32 -3.84 3.89 -5.90
N GLY A 33 -3.21 3.68 -4.76
CA GLY A 33 -3.13 2.35 -4.14
C GLY A 33 -4.43 1.90 -3.48
N ILE A 34 -5.30 2.84 -3.09
CA ILE A 34 -6.52 2.54 -2.31
C ILE A 34 -7.46 1.57 -3.06
N PRO A 35 -7.83 1.81 -4.34
CA PRO A 35 -8.75 0.91 -5.04
C PRO A 35 -8.15 -0.48 -5.31
N VAL A 36 -6.82 -0.59 -5.36
CA VAL A 36 -6.12 -1.88 -5.51
C VAL A 36 -6.14 -2.63 -4.17
N ALA A 37 -5.75 -1.95 -3.10
CA ALA A 37 -5.66 -2.50 -1.75
C ALA A 37 -7.03 -2.96 -1.22
N ALA A 38 -8.12 -2.26 -1.56
CA ALA A 38 -9.48 -2.68 -1.22
C ALA A 38 -9.83 -4.07 -1.75
N GLU A 39 -9.50 -4.35 -3.02
CA GLU A 39 -9.75 -5.67 -3.61
C GLU A 39 -8.83 -6.76 -3.03
N VAL A 40 -7.58 -6.41 -2.71
CA VAL A 40 -6.63 -7.33 -2.05
C VAL A 40 -7.11 -7.68 -0.64
N ALA A 41 -7.49 -6.70 0.16
CA ALA A 41 -7.99 -6.91 1.52
C ALA A 41 -9.25 -7.77 1.54
N LYS A 42 -10.15 -7.54 0.58
CA LYS A 42 -11.36 -8.36 0.38
C LYS A 42 -11.01 -9.81 0.06
N ALA A 43 -10.06 -10.05 -0.84
CA ALA A 43 -9.64 -11.40 -1.22
C ALA A 43 -9.03 -12.16 -0.03
N LEU A 44 -8.15 -11.49 0.72
CA LEU A 44 -7.44 -12.09 1.86
C LEU A 44 -8.24 -12.09 3.17
N LYS A 45 -9.45 -11.51 3.19
CA LYS A 45 -10.25 -11.25 4.39
C LYS A 45 -9.45 -10.53 5.48
N ALA A 46 -8.65 -9.57 5.05
CA ALA A 46 -7.69 -8.85 5.87
C ALA A 46 -8.22 -7.46 6.25
N PRO A 47 -7.83 -6.91 7.42
CA PRO A 47 -7.99 -5.48 7.68
C PRO A 47 -7.24 -4.64 6.64
N LEU A 48 -7.87 -3.53 6.27
CA LEU A 48 -7.30 -2.51 5.38
C LEU A 48 -7.09 -1.23 6.17
N ASP A 49 -5.90 -0.65 6.06
CA ASP A 49 -5.59 0.68 6.58
C ASP A 49 -4.77 1.50 5.57
N LEU A 50 -4.59 2.78 5.84
CA LEU A 50 -3.81 3.71 5.03
C LEU A 50 -2.43 3.93 5.65
N VAL A 51 -1.42 4.07 4.79
CA VAL A 51 -0.10 4.52 5.22
C VAL A 51 0.25 5.82 4.49
N ILE A 52 0.39 6.91 5.24
CA ILE A 52 0.73 8.23 4.73
C ILE A 52 2.23 8.42 4.90
N VAL A 53 2.95 8.57 3.79
CA VAL A 53 4.41 8.69 3.79
C VAL A 53 4.86 9.96 3.08
N ARG A 54 5.96 10.55 3.57
CA ARG A 54 6.65 11.67 2.92
C ARG A 54 8.13 11.31 2.75
N LYS A 55 8.67 11.50 1.54
CA LYS A 55 10.12 11.34 1.32
C LYS A 55 10.89 12.45 2.04
N VAL A 56 12.05 12.09 2.58
CA VAL A 56 13.09 13.03 3.05
C VAL A 56 14.18 13.05 1.98
N GLY A 57 14.38 14.21 1.37
CA GLY A 57 15.39 14.39 0.33
C GLY A 57 16.79 14.64 0.89
N ALA A 58 17.83 14.36 0.10
CA ALA A 58 19.21 14.69 0.45
C ALA A 58 19.44 16.22 0.43
N PRO A 59 20.34 16.76 1.27
CA PRO A 59 20.79 18.15 1.15
C PRO A 59 21.31 18.44 -0.27
N GLY A 60 20.78 19.48 -0.92
CA GLY A 60 21.16 19.86 -2.28
C GLY A 60 20.59 18.98 -3.41
N ASN A 61 19.87 17.89 -3.10
CA ASN A 61 19.19 17.06 -4.09
C ASN A 61 17.85 16.50 -3.54
N PRO A 62 16.76 17.29 -3.58
CA PRO A 62 15.45 16.88 -3.05
C PRO A 62 14.82 15.67 -3.74
N GLU A 63 15.26 15.35 -4.96
CA GLU A 63 14.78 14.19 -5.71
C GLU A 63 15.41 12.87 -5.26
N LEU A 64 16.61 12.93 -4.65
CA LEU A 64 17.25 11.78 -4.04
C LEU A 64 16.68 11.55 -2.62
N ALA A 65 15.89 10.50 -2.43
CA ALA A 65 15.36 10.13 -1.12
C ALA A 65 16.43 9.46 -0.25
N VAL A 66 16.62 9.96 0.97
CA VAL A 66 17.54 9.38 1.98
C VAL A 66 16.80 8.73 3.15
N ALA A 67 15.53 9.14 3.38
CA ALA A 67 14.65 8.56 4.37
C ALA A 67 13.18 8.78 3.98
N ALA A 68 12.26 8.24 4.77
CA ALA A 68 10.82 8.53 4.70
C ALA A 68 10.27 8.72 6.11
N ILE A 69 9.30 9.61 6.24
CA ILE A 69 8.53 9.84 7.47
C ILE A 69 7.13 9.27 7.24
N VAL A 70 6.59 8.60 8.25
CA VAL A 70 5.24 8.03 8.24
C VAL A 70 4.42 8.76 9.28
N ASP A 71 3.19 9.14 8.94
CA ASP A 71 2.25 9.72 9.91
C ASP A 71 1.85 8.64 10.93
N GLY A 72 1.84 8.96 12.23
CA GLY A 72 1.62 8.01 13.33
C GLY A 72 1.26 8.68 14.65
N ASP A 73 1.06 7.89 15.72
CA ASP A 73 0.85 8.38 17.09
C ASP A 73 1.94 7.80 18.03
N PRO A 74 2.76 8.64 18.70
CA PRO A 74 2.81 10.09 18.52
C PRO A 74 3.33 10.45 17.11
N PRO A 75 2.83 11.55 16.53
CA PRO A 75 3.32 12.02 15.23
C PRO A 75 4.75 12.55 15.39
N ASP A 76 5.63 12.15 14.47
CA ASP A 76 6.95 12.76 14.25
C ASP A 76 6.84 14.12 13.54
#